data_AF-A0A1B1M1G6-F1
#
_entry.id   AF-A0A1B1M1G6-F1
#
_cell.length_a   1.000
_cell.length_b   1.000
_cell.length_c   1.000
_cell.angle_alpha   90.00
_cell.angle_beta   90.00
_cell.angle_gamma   90.00
#
_symmetry.space_group_name_H-M   'P 1'
#
loop_
_entity.id
_entity.type
_entity.pdbx_description
1 polymer ?
#
loop_
_entity_poly.entity_id
_entity_poly.type
_entity_poly.pdbx_seq_one_letter_code
_entity_poly.pdbx_strand_id
1 'polypeptide(L)'
;MYGPAEAVIEAVYHLNRFLSFGWSEELDRARDHLWSVVDHRVGSGDLWARWIASHLLELLDDLAARSLYTLLPDGTPPAVARTFALSDPAVPTLWPSQRKLLHLEHGNPLDPATSRSLISVPTSAGKPLMAQLVVCSHLARSPGRVIYVSPLRSLGREMRQALRARLRLLGRRLAAEQPDFPAADRDTDIAAGLEILTPERLMHALRHDPVQTLQDVGLIVIDEAHQMAQDRRGFLLEGMLAYCQVHPAAPRMVLLSAAIGNRAALATWLAPDLAEGHVVFSDDWRGPRRLHGMLSPKYISADVVRTPRKASKNHPGTTRATVPVAMRMSLRPTATARPTELVTGPLGTRSFEEYRSFDPACSACRVPHCPECGRCACTSRVNERLCPGCFIKHPPAMFADGDRCLDCS
;
A
#
# COMPACT_ATOMS: atom_id res chain seq x y z
N MET A 1 41.84 10.78 -12.88
CA MET A 1 41.54 9.44 -12.36
C MET A 1 40.33 9.61 -11.47
N TYR A 2 39.16 9.11 -11.84
CA TYR A 2 37.86 9.46 -11.24
C TYR A 2 37.59 8.76 -9.89
N GLY A 3 38.67 8.41 -9.18
CA GLY A 3 38.81 7.51 -8.01
C GLY A 3 37.51 7.10 -7.31
N PRO A 4 36.99 7.89 -6.34
CA PRO A 4 35.83 7.48 -5.56
C PRO A 4 34.53 7.32 -6.35
N ALA A 5 34.25 8.24 -7.29
CA ALA A 5 33.01 8.22 -8.05
C ALA A 5 32.95 7.03 -9.03
N GLU A 6 34.08 6.73 -9.67
CA GLU A 6 34.23 5.57 -10.56
C GLU A 6 34.01 4.24 -9.80
N ALA A 7 34.60 4.11 -8.60
CA ALA A 7 34.38 2.93 -7.77
C ALA A 7 32.90 2.75 -7.35
N VAL A 8 32.17 3.83 -7.07
CA VAL A 8 30.71 3.74 -6.81
C VAL A 8 29.95 3.27 -8.06
N ILE A 9 30.31 3.75 -9.24
CA ILE A 9 29.69 3.32 -10.50
C ILE A 9 29.93 1.83 -10.74
N GLU A 10 31.17 1.36 -10.58
CA GLU A 10 31.52 -0.06 -10.69
C GLU A 10 30.78 -0.92 -9.65
N ALA A 11 30.63 -0.42 -8.41
CA ALA A 11 29.84 -1.11 -7.41
C ALA A 11 28.38 -1.27 -7.81
N VAL A 12 27.75 -0.22 -8.35
CA VAL A 12 26.36 -0.27 -8.83
C VAL A 12 26.24 -1.20 -10.05
N TYR A 13 27.22 -1.21 -10.94
CA TYR A 13 27.28 -2.14 -12.07
C TYR A 13 27.29 -3.60 -11.61
N HIS A 14 28.19 -3.94 -10.70
CA HIS A 14 28.30 -5.27 -10.11
C HIS A 14 27.05 -5.68 -9.32
N LEU A 15 26.48 -4.77 -8.52
CA LEU A 15 25.21 -5.00 -7.82
C LEU A 15 24.07 -5.30 -8.80
N ASN A 16 23.96 -4.55 -9.89
CA ASN A 16 22.93 -4.79 -10.89
C ASN A 16 23.11 -6.15 -11.59
N ARG A 17 24.35 -6.59 -11.81
CA ARG A 17 24.65 -7.93 -12.34
C ARG A 17 24.25 -9.03 -11.37
N PHE A 18 24.54 -8.87 -10.08
CA PHE A 18 24.05 -9.79 -9.05
C PHE A 18 22.52 -9.86 -9.06
N LEU A 19 21.82 -8.71 -9.04
CA LEU A 19 20.35 -8.68 -9.04
C LEU A 19 19.76 -9.25 -10.33
N SER A 20 20.48 -9.17 -11.45
CA SER A 20 20.04 -9.65 -12.77
C SER A 20 20.33 -11.13 -13.02
N PHE A 21 21.43 -11.66 -12.50
CA PHE A 21 21.96 -12.98 -12.85
C PHE A 21 22.19 -13.91 -11.66
N GLY A 22 22.16 -13.41 -10.42
CA GLY A 22 22.32 -14.20 -9.20
C GLY A 22 23.77 -14.59 -8.88
N TRP A 23 24.76 -13.99 -9.53
CA TRP A 23 26.18 -14.33 -9.35
C TRP A 23 26.74 -13.71 -8.06
N SER A 24 26.97 -14.52 -7.04
CA SER A 24 27.46 -14.08 -5.72
C SER A 24 28.78 -13.32 -5.79
N GLU A 25 29.69 -13.70 -6.71
CA GLU A 25 30.96 -12.99 -6.92
C GLU A 25 30.78 -11.51 -7.27
N GLU A 26 29.70 -11.17 -7.98
CA GLU A 26 29.40 -9.78 -8.33
C GLU A 26 28.97 -8.98 -7.08
N LEU A 27 28.29 -9.61 -6.12
CA LEU A 27 27.95 -8.97 -4.85
C LEU A 27 29.21 -8.67 -4.03
N ASP A 28 30.16 -9.59 -4.00
CA ASP A 28 31.44 -9.40 -3.29
C ASP A 28 32.29 -8.31 -3.95
N ARG A 29 32.34 -8.26 -5.29
CA ARG A 29 33.00 -7.16 -6.03
C ARG A 29 32.34 -5.81 -5.74
N ALA A 30 31.00 -5.76 -5.75
CA ALA A 30 30.28 -4.54 -5.41
C ALA A 30 30.64 -4.07 -3.99
N ARG A 31 30.68 -4.99 -3.02
CA ARG A 31 31.05 -4.70 -1.64
C ARG A 31 32.48 -4.17 -1.52
N ASP A 32 33.45 -4.79 -2.19
CA ASP A 32 34.85 -4.35 -2.16
C ASP A 32 35.02 -2.94 -2.75
N HIS A 33 34.37 -2.66 -3.89
CA HIS A 33 34.39 -1.32 -4.48
C HIS A 33 33.84 -0.25 -3.52
N LEU A 34 32.73 -0.52 -2.83
CA LEU A 34 32.15 0.43 -1.86
C LEU A 34 33.08 0.64 -0.66
N TRP A 35 33.66 -0.43 -0.09
CA TRP A 35 34.66 -0.31 0.98
C TRP A 35 35.91 0.43 0.54
N SER A 36 36.34 0.28 -0.71
CA SER A 36 37.50 1.01 -1.24
C SER A 36 37.31 2.54 -1.19
N VAL A 37 36.06 3.00 -1.30
CA VAL A 37 35.67 4.41 -1.19
C VAL A 37 35.62 4.87 0.26
N VAL A 38 34.99 4.06 1.13
CA VAL A 38 34.85 4.37 2.56
C VAL A 38 36.19 4.38 3.29
N ASP A 39 37.06 3.40 2.98
CA ASP A 39 38.40 3.24 3.57
C ASP A 39 39.47 4.13 2.90
N HIS A 40 39.06 5.02 1.99
CA HIS A 40 39.94 5.94 1.27
C HIS A 40 41.00 5.30 0.36
N ARG A 41 40.89 4.00 0.02
CA ARG A 41 41.83 3.29 -0.88
C ARG A 41 41.91 3.91 -2.27
N VAL A 42 40.79 4.45 -2.77
CA VAL A 42 40.69 5.08 -4.10
C VAL A 42 40.66 6.62 -4.05
N GLY A 43 40.90 7.20 -2.87
CA GLY A 43 40.97 8.65 -2.66
C GLY A 43 40.07 9.15 -1.53
N SER A 44 40.40 10.34 -0.99
CA SER A 44 39.74 10.97 0.16
C SER A 44 39.02 12.28 -0.15
N GLY A 45 39.07 12.74 -1.41
CA GLY A 45 38.58 14.07 -1.80
C GLY A 45 37.07 14.17 -2.05
N ASP A 46 36.39 13.07 -2.36
CA ASP A 46 34.97 13.07 -2.74
C ASP A 46 34.08 12.67 -1.54
N LEU A 47 33.45 13.66 -0.91
CA LEU A 47 32.53 13.43 0.22
C LEU A 47 31.20 12.81 -0.23
N TRP A 48 30.73 13.12 -1.43
CA TRP A 48 29.45 12.63 -1.94
C TRP A 48 29.53 11.15 -2.30
N ALA A 49 30.59 10.74 -3.01
CA ALA A 49 30.82 9.33 -3.32
C ALA A 49 30.91 8.48 -2.04
N ARG A 50 31.56 8.99 -0.99
CA ARG A 50 31.61 8.32 0.33
C ARG A 50 30.24 8.20 0.98
N TRP A 51 29.49 9.28 1.03
CA TRP A 51 28.13 9.26 1.56
C TRP A 51 27.27 8.24 0.82
N ILE A 52 27.30 8.24 -0.52
CA ILE A 52 26.59 7.25 -1.35
C ILE A 52 27.08 5.83 -1.04
N ALA A 53 28.40 5.62 -0.99
CA ALA A 53 28.97 4.30 -0.76
C ALA A 53 28.56 3.70 0.59
N SER A 54 28.60 4.50 1.66
CA SER A 54 28.13 4.09 2.99
C SER A 54 26.65 3.70 2.99
N HIS A 55 25.79 4.49 2.33
CA HIS A 55 24.36 4.17 2.25
C HIS A 55 24.11 2.91 1.41
N LEU A 56 24.86 2.72 0.32
CA LEU A 56 24.76 1.50 -0.49
C LEU A 56 25.21 0.28 0.29
N LEU A 57 26.27 0.37 1.11
CA LEU A 57 26.71 -0.73 1.99
C LEU A 57 25.62 -1.11 3.00
N GLU A 58 24.94 -0.13 3.60
CA GLU A 58 23.82 -0.38 4.53
C GLU A 58 22.64 -1.09 3.86
N LEU A 59 22.44 -0.87 2.55
CA LEU A 59 21.35 -1.46 1.78
C LEU A 59 21.75 -2.78 1.08
N LEU A 60 23.03 -3.03 0.87
CA LEU A 60 23.53 -4.09 -0.01
C LEU A 60 23.02 -5.47 0.39
N ASP A 61 23.19 -5.84 1.66
CA ASP A 61 22.80 -7.16 2.17
C ASP A 61 21.27 -7.33 2.17
N ASP A 62 20.53 -6.25 2.42
CA ASP A 62 19.07 -6.25 2.37
C ASP A 62 18.56 -6.40 0.92
N LEU A 63 19.20 -5.73 -0.05
CA LEU A 63 18.91 -5.92 -1.47
C LEU A 63 19.22 -7.36 -1.91
N ALA A 64 20.34 -7.92 -1.44
CA ALA A 64 20.73 -9.29 -1.74
C ALA A 64 19.74 -10.33 -1.17
N ALA A 65 19.33 -10.15 0.09
CA ALA A 65 18.32 -10.99 0.74
C ALA A 65 16.92 -10.85 0.11
N ARG A 66 16.66 -9.75 -0.59
CA ARG A 66 15.38 -9.49 -1.29
C ARG A 66 15.42 -9.81 -2.77
N SER A 67 16.54 -10.30 -3.29
CA SER A 67 16.66 -10.67 -4.69
C SER A 67 15.81 -11.90 -5.01
N LEU A 68 15.32 -11.99 -6.25
CA LEU A 68 14.55 -13.17 -6.69
C LEU A 68 15.37 -14.46 -6.67
N TYR A 69 16.69 -14.37 -6.83
CA TYR A 69 17.59 -15.53 -6.76
C TYR A 69 17.67 -16.13 -5.36
N THR A 70 17.48 -15.30 -4.32
CA THR A 70 17.45 -15.74 -2.93
C THR A 70 16.05 -16.17 -2.49
N LEU A 71 15.00 -15.53 -3.00
CA LEU A 71 13.63 -15.69 -2.51
C LEU A 71 12.81 -16.79 -3.20
N LEU A 72 13.15 -17.16 -4.44
CA LEU A 72 12.38 -18.17 -5.16
C LEU A 72 12.60 -19.56 -4.53
N PRO A 73 11.55 -20.40 -4.42
CA PRO A 73 11.68 -21.74 -3.84
C PRO A 73 12.70 -22.61 -4.57
N ASP A 74 13.28 -23.57 -3.85
CA ASP A 74 14.22 -24.54 -4.42
C ASP A 74 13.62 -25.27 -5.63
N GLY A 75 14.47 -25.53 -6.64
CA GLY A 75 14.04 -26.10 -7.91
C GLY A 75 13.28 -25.13 -8.82
N THR A 76 13.18 -23.84 -8.47
CA THR A 76 12.75 -22.81 -9.44
C THR A 76 13.84 -22.58 -10.48
N PRO A 77 13.57 -22.72 -11.79
CA PRO A 77 14.55 -22.42 -12.81
C PRO A 77 15.05 -20.96 -12.68
N PRO A 78 16.37 -20.70 -12.69
CA PRO A 78 16.92 -19.34 -12.60
C PRO A 78 16.42 -18.40 -13.70
N ALA A 79 15.96 -18.97 -14.83
CA ALA A 79 15.31 -18.23 -15.90
C ALA A 79 14.11 -17.40 -15.40
N VAL A 80 13.37 -17.88 -14.39
CA VAL A 80 12.25 -17.13 -13.79
C VAL A 80 12.76 -15.81 -13.22
N ALA A 81 13.71 -15.83 -12.27
CA ALA A 81 14.30 -14.63 -11.68
C ALA A 81 14.85 -13.69 -12.77
N ARG A 82 15.58 -14.23 -13.74
CA ARG A 82 16.15 -13.48 -14.86
C ARG A 82 15.10 -12.75 -15.68
N THR A 83 13.95 -13.37 -15.95
CA THR A 83 12.90 -12.73 -16.75
C THR A 83 12.32 -11.51 -16.06
N PHE A 84 12.21 -11.51 -14.72
CA PHE A 84 11.75 -10.35 -13.96
C PHE A 84 12.80 -9.27 -13.85
N ALA A 85 14.07 -9.63 -13.67
CA ALA A 85 15.15 -8.66 -13.55
C ALA A 85 15.50 -7.98 -14.89
N LEU A 86 15.33 -8.67 -16.03
CA LEU A 86 15.66 -8.15 -17.36
C LEU A 86 14.47 -7.63 -18.17
N SER A 87 13.23 -7.90 -17.76
CA SER A 87 12.04 -7.34 -18.42
C SER A 87 11.84 -5.87 -18.09
N ASP A 88 11.07 -5.15 -18.90
CA ASP A 88 10.59 -3.81 -18.58
C ASP A 88 9.13 -3.85 -18.05
N PRO A 89 8.83 -3.31 -16.85
CA PRO A 89 9.78 -2.79 -15.87
C PRO A 89 10.53 -3.92 -15.14
N ALA A 90 11.80 -3.64 -14.80
CA ALA A 90 12.65 -4.56 -14.07
C ALA A 90 12.17 -4.69 -12.61
N VAL A 91 12.12 -5.92 -12.12
CA VAL A 91 11.74 -6.24 -10.73
C VAL A 91 12.91 -6.99 -10.08
N PRO A 92 13.94 -6.27 -9.59
CA PRO A 92 15.11 -6.90 -8.98
C PRO A 92 14.85 -7.38 -7.54
N THR A 93 13.89 -6.76 -6.85
CA THR A 93 13.57 -7.07 -5.44
C THR A 93 12.06 -7.08 -5.20
N LEU A 94 11.63 -7.86 -4.21
CA LEU A 94 10.21 -8.01 -3.87
C LEU A 94 9.80 -7.26 -2.59
N TRP A 95 8.53 -6.88 -2.53
CA TRP A 95 7.90 -6.29 -1.35
C TRP A 95 7.68 -7.32 -0.22
N PRO A 96 7.53 -6.88 1.04
CA PRO A 96 7.34 -7.77 2.19
C PRO A 96 6.23 -8.82 2.02
N SER A 97 5.05 -8.43 1.53
CA SER A 97 3.93 -9.36 1.27
C SER A 97 4.31 -10.44 0.26
N GLN A 98 5.03 -10.07 -0.81
CA GLN A 98 5.49 -10.98 -1.85
C GLN A 98 6.55 -11.94 -1.32
N ARG A 99 7.48 -11.45 -0.50
CA ARG A 99 8.50 -12.27 0.16
C ARG A 99 7.88 -13.33 1.07
N LYS A 100 6.92 -12.92 1.91
CA LYS A 100 6.20 -13.83 2.80
C LYS A 100 5.46 -14.92 2.04
N LEU A 101 4.84 -14.58 0.89
CA LEU A 101 4.21 -15.56 0.01
C LEU A 101 5.21 -16.63 -0.48
N LEU A 102 6.41 -16.21 -0.89
CA LEU A 102 7.42 -17.12 -1.43
C LEU A 102 8.08 -18.00 -0.36
N HIS A 103 8.09 -17.58 0.91
CA HIS A 103 8.64 -18.33 2.02
C HIS A 103 7.61 -19.20 2.76
N LEU A 104 6.41 -19.36 2.21
CA LEU A 104 5.44 -20.29 2.79
C LEU A 104 5.99 -21.72 2.77
N GLU A 105 6.04 -22.34 3.95
CA GLU A 105 6.43 -23.75 4.11
C GLU A 105 5.37 -24.70 3.52
N HIS A 106 4.11 -24.31 3.59
CA HIS A 106 2.97 -25.08 3.10
C HIS A 106 2.07 -24.19 2.23
N GLY A 107 1.47 -24.75 1.19
CA GLY A 107 0.52 -24.02 0.34
C GLY A 107 1.16 -22.95 -0.54
N ASN A 108 2.48 -23.01 -0.76
CA ASN A 108 3.18 -22.07 -1.62
C ASN A 108 2.69 -22.21 -3.07
N PRO A 109 2.09 -21.16 -3.68
CA PRO A 109 1.50 -21.28 -5.01
C PRO A 109 2.54 -21.52 -6.13
N LEU A 110 3.83 -21.29 -5.87
CA LEU A 110 4.90 -21.61 -6.83
C LEU A 110 5.29 -23.09 -6.81
N ASP A 111 4.98 -23.82 -5.74
CA ASP A 111 5.24 -25.26 -5.64
C ASP A 111 4.27 -26.03 -6.55
N PRO A 112 4.77 -26.83 -7.51
CA PRO A 112 3.95 -27.72 -8.33
C PRO A 112 3.01 -28.64 -7.55
N ALA A 113 3.34 -29.04 -6.32
CA ALA A 113 2.51 -29.87 -5.47
C ALA A 113 1.28 -29.14 -4.90
N THR A 114 1.31 -27.80 -4.84
CA THR A 114 0.20 -27.00 -4.32
C THR A 114 -0.93 -26.91 -5.36
N SER A 115 -1.96 -27.74 -5.21
CA SER A 115 -3.08 -27.85 -6.15
C SER A 115 -4.06 -26.67 -6.07
N ARG A 116 -4.21 -26.06 -4.89
CA ARG A 116 -5.18 -25.00 -4.59
C ARG A 116 -4.53 -23.93 -3.72
N SER A 117 -4.71 -22.66 -4.08
CA SER A 117 -4.22 -21.53 -3.28
C SER A 117 -5.14 -20.32 -3.41
N LEU A 118 -5.32 -19.58 -2.32
CA LEU A 118 -6.04 -18.32 -2.23
C LEU A 118 -5.10 -17.25 -1.66
N ILE A 119 -4.74 -16.27 -2.50
CA ILE A 119 -3.91 -15.12 -2.14
C ILE A 119 -4.84 -13.94 -1.83
N SER A 120 -5.05 -13.67 -0.55
CA SER A 120 -5.92 -12.60 -0.05
C SER A 120 -5.11 -11.46 0.56
N VAL A 121 -4.79 -10.45 -0.25
CA VAL A 121 -4.02 -9.27 0.19
C VAL A 121 -4.72 -7.96 -0.21
N PRO A 122 -4.49 -6.83 0.47
CA PRO A 122 -5.04 -5.54 0.09
C PRO A 122 -4.69 -5.12 -1.35
N THR A 123 -5.55 -4.29 -1.94
CA THR A 123 -5.18 -3.52 -3.13
C THR A 123 -3.91 -2.71 -2.83
N SER A 124 -2.97 -2.67 -3.78
CA SER A 124 -1.58 -2.15 -3.67
C SER A 124 -0.54 -3.05 -3.00
N ALA A 125 -0.88 -4.25 -2.51
CA ALA A 125 0.10 -5.20 -1.97
C ALA A 125 0.93 -5.93 -3.06
N GLY A 126 0.69 -5.60 -4.34
CA GLY A 126 1.41 -6.17 -5.47
C GLY A 126 0.90 -7.53 -5.95
N LYS A 127 -0.42 -7.79 -5.85
CA LYS A 127 -1.06 -9.00 -6.40
C LYS A 127 -0.73 -9.26 -7.86
N PRO A 128 -0.72 -8.27 -8.78
CA PRO A 128 -0.41 -8.56 -10.18
C PRO A 128 0.97 -9.18 -10.33
N LEU A 129 1.95 -8.71 -9.55
CA LEU A 129 3.31 -9.28 -9.55
C LEU A 129 3.35 -10.69 -8.93
N MET A 130 2.59 -10.95 -7.85
CA MET A 130 2.44 -12.32 -7.31
C MET A 130 1.88 -13.28 -8.36
N ALA A 131 0.85 -12.85 -9.10
CA ALA A 131 0.25 -13.63 -10.17
C ALA A 131 1.25 -13.92 -11.29
N GLN A 132 2.02 -12.91 -11.70
CA GLN A 132 3.07 -13.07 -12.70
C GLN A 132 4.13 -14.08 -12.25
N LEU A 133 4.56 -14.03 -10.97
CA LEU A 133 5.51 -14.99 -10.41
C LEU A 133 4.98 -16.42 -10.47
N VAL A 134 3.72 -16.65 -10.11
CA VAL A 134 3.07 -17.97 -10.20
C VAL A 134 3.04 -18.46 -11.65
N VAL A 135 2.57 -17.63 -12.59
CA VAL A 135 2.46 -17.97 -14.01
C VAL A 135 3.83 -18.31 -14.61
N CYS A 136 4.82 -17.43 -14.45
CA CYS A 136 6.17 -17.63 -14.98
C CYS A 136 6.85 -18.86 -14.35
N SER A 137 6.65 -19.07 -13.04
CA SER A 137 7.20 -20.22 -12.31
C SER A 137 6.61 -21.55 -12.79
N HIS A 138 5.32 -21.59 -13.10
CA HIS A 138 4.65 -22.76 -13.66
C HIS A 138 5.16 -23.05 -15.08
N LEU A 139 5.17 -22.04 -15.95
CA LEU A 139 5.55 -22.17 -17.35
C LEU A 139 7.04 -22.49 -17.56
N ALA A 140 7.90 -22.10 -16.63
CA ALA A 140 9.32 -22.44 -16.67
C ALA A 140 9.59 -23.92 -16.34
N ARG A 141 8.68 -24.59 -15.63
CA ARG A 141 8.84 -25.98 -15.18
C ARG A 141 8.05 -26.98 -16.00
N SER A 142 6.87 -26.57 -16.49
CA SER A 142 5.93 -27.44 -17.19
C SER A 142 5.82 -27.04 -18.67
N PRO A 143 5.67 -28.01 -19.59
CA PRO A 143 5.28 -27.73 -20.96
C PRO A 143 3.78 -27.37 -21.12
N GLY A 144 2.98 -27.51 -20.05
CA GLY A 144 1.54 -27.24 -20.07
C GLY A 144 1.17 -25.77 -20.24
N ARG A 145 -0.13 -25.55 -20.46
CA ARG A 145 -0.76 -24.25 -20.66
C ARG A 145 -1.23 -23.64 -19.34
N VAL A 146 -1.27 -22.32 -19.32
CA VAL A 146 -1.86 -21.54 -18.24
C VAL A 146 -3.02 -20.72 -18.77
N ILE A 147 -4.12 -20.70 -18.02
CA ILE A 147 -5.23 -19.78 -18.27
C ILE A 147 -5.26 -18.75 -17.14
N TYR A 148 -5.15 -17.47 -17.49
CA TYR A 148 -5.37 -16.36 -16.57
C TYR A 148 -6.75 -15.76 -16.81
N VAL A 149 -7.59 -15.75 -15.79
CA VAL A 149 -8.93 -15.18 -15.81
C VAL A 149 -8.87 -13.80 -15.17
N SER A 150 -9.04 -12.78 -16.00
CA SER A 150 -9.10 -11.38 -15.57
C SER A 150 -10.56 -10.92 -15.54
N PRO A 151 -11.01 -10.21 -14.49
CA PRO A 151 -12.41 -9.77 -14.38
C PRO A 151 -12.83 -8.76 -15.44
N LEU A 152 -11.88 -8.03 -16.01
CA LEU A 152 -12.11 -7.02 -17.04
C LEU A 152 -11.08 -7.19 -18.16
N ARG A 153 -11.49 -6.86 -19.39
CA ARG A 153 -10.59 -6.86 -20.55
C ARG A 153 -9.45 -5.85 -20.41
N SER A 154 -9.70 -4.69 -19.81
CA SER A 154 -8.66 -3.68 -19.54
C SER A 154 -7.55 -4.24 -18.65
N LEU A 155 -7.91 -4.85 -17.52
CA LEU A 155 -6.97 -5.50 -16.60
C LEU A 155 -6.25 -6.69 -17.27
N GLY A 156 -6.97 -7.42 -18.13
CA GLY A 156 -6.38 -8.48 -18.94
C GLY A 156 -5.30 -7.94 -19.88
N ARG A 157 -5.53 -6.80 -20.54
CA ARG A 157 -4.53 -6.13 -21.40
C ARG A 157 -3.32 -5.65 -20.62
N GLU A 158 -3.51 -5.09 -19.42
CA GLU A 158 -2.40 -4.72 -18.53
C GLU A 158 -1.55 -5.94 -18.16
N MET A 159 -2.18 -7.05 -17.78
CA MET A 159 -1.47 -8.30 -17.48
C MET A 159 -0.75 -8.87 -18.72
N ARG A 160 -1.37 -8.80 -19.90
CA ARG A 160 -0.73 -9.18 -21.17
C ARG A 160 0.53 -8.35 -21.42
N GLN A 161 0.45 -7.03 -21.25
CA GLN A 161 1.58 -6.13 -21.44
C GLN A 161 2.72 -6.48 -20.47
N ALA A 162 2.40 -6.69 -19.19
CA ALA A 162 3.37 -7.03 -18.15
C ALA A 162 4.04 -8.40 -18.36
N LEU A 163 3.33 -9.39 -18.92
CA LEU A 163 3.88 -10.73 -19.15
C LEU A 163 4.58 -10.89 -20.50
N ARG A 164 4.31 -10.04 -21.50
CA ARG A 164 4.82 -10.20 -22.86
C ARG A 164 6.34 -10.34 -22.92
N ALA A 165 7.09 -9.43 -22.30
CA ALA A 165 8.55 -9.47 -22.31
C ALA A 165 9.09 -10.70 -21.55
N ARG A 166 8.46 -11.05 -20.43
CA ARG A 166 8.86 -12.17 -19.57
C ARG A 166 8.65 -13.51 -20.26
N LEU A 167 7.50 -13.71 -20.89
CA LEU A 167 7.20 -14.92 -21.65
C LEU A 167 8.14 -15.09 -22.85
N ARG A 168 8.49 -14.00 -23.55
CA ARG A 168 9.50 -14.04 -24.61
C ARG A 168 10.84 -14.56 -24.10
N LEU A 169 11.30 -14.08 -22.95
CA LEU A 169 12.53 -14.55 -22.32
C LEU A 169 12.45 -16.00 -21.83
N LEU A 170 11.26 -16.49 -21.46
CA LEU A 170 11.01 -17.91 -21.15
C LEU A 170 10.82 -18.80 -22.39
N GLY A 171 10.83 -18.23 -23.61
CA GLY A 171 10.51 -18.99 -24.82
C GLY A 171 9.06 -19.49 -24.85
N ARG A 172 8.13 -18.75 -24.24
CA ARG A 172 6.70 -19.10 -24.17
C ARG A 172 5.87 -18.09 -24.97
N ARG A 173 4.82 -18.59 -25.63
CA ARG A 173 3.90 -17.79 -26.42
C ARG A 173 2.71 -17.32 -25.59
N LEU A 174 2.39 -16.03 -25.68
CA LEU A 174 1.13 -15.46 -25.24
C LEU A 174 0.13 -15.54 -26.39
N ALA A 175 -1.09 -16.02 -26.13
CA ALA A 175 -2.17 -16.04 -27.13
C ALA A 175 -2.44 -14.63 -27.70
N ALA A 176 -3.16 -14.54 -28.82
CA ALA A 176 -3.69 -13.25 -29.27
C ALA A 176 -4.88 -12.79 -28.39
N GLU A 177 -5.12 -11.48 -28.30
CA GLU A 177 -6.39 -11.00 -27.73
C GLU A 177 -7.50 -11.31 -28.74
N GLN A 178 -8.57 -11.94 -28.27
CA GLN A 178 -9.75 -12.23 -29.08
C GLN A 178 -11.00 -11.61 -28.42
N PRO A 179 -12.06 -11.30 -29.19
CA PRO A 179 -13.35 -10.92 -28.62
C PRO A 179 -13.92 -12.00 -27.69
N ASP A 180 -14.86 -11.62 -26.82
CA ASP A 180 -15.47 -12.55 -25.85
C ASP A 180 -16.25 -13.69 -26.52
N PHE A 181 -16.79 -13.43 -27.72
CA PHE A 181 -17.50 -14.40 -28.57
C PHE A 181 -16.89 -14.35 -29.98
N PRO A 182 -15.79 -15.07 -30.24
CA PRO A 182 -15.18 -15.11 -31.56
C PRO A 182 -16.11 -15.81 -32.57
N ALA A 183 -16.13 -15.33 -33.80
CA ALA A 183 -16.92 -15.93 -34.88
C ALA A 183 -16.25 -17.18 -35.51
N ALA A 184 -15.03 -17.51 -35.08
CA ALA A 184 -14.23 -18.62 -35.62
C ALA A 184 -14.32 -19.85 -34.72
N ASP A 185 -14.19 -21.05 -35.31
CA ASP A 185 -14.26 -22.37 -34.65
C ASP A 185 -13.13 -22.66 -33.63
N ARG A 186 -12.38 -21.65 -33.17
CA ARG A 186 -11.29 -21.82 -32.20
C ARG A 186 -11.42 -20.83 -31.05
N ASP A 187 -12.13 -21.26 -30.01
CA ASP A 187 -12.31 -20.48 -28.78
C ASP A 187 -11.01 -20.31 -27.98
N THR A 188 -10.09 -21.29 -28.11
CA THR A 188 -8.83 -21.36 -27.36
C THR A 188 -7.62 -21.52 -28.27
N ASP A 189 -6.49 -20.95 -27.84
CA ASP A 189 -5.21 -21.05 -28.55
C ASP A 189 -4.31 -22.11 -27.89
N ILE A 190 -4.44 -23.37 -28.33
CA ILE A 190 -3.73 -24.53 -27.76
C ILE A 190 -2.21 -24.41 -27.90
N ALA A 191 -1.72 -23.70 -28.92
CA ALA A 191 -0.29 -23.51 -29.15
C ALA A 191 0.32 -22.41 -28.25
N ALA A 192 -0.51 -21.63 -27.53
CA ALA A 192 -0.02 -20.63 -26.59
C ALA A 192 0.22 -21.25 -25.21
N GLY A 193 1.37 -20.92 -24.61
CA GLY A 193 1.67 -21.29 -23.23
C GLY A 193 0.82 -20.52 -22.21
N LEU A 194 0.45 -19.27 -22.52
CA LEU A 194 -0.47 -18.47 -21.69
C LEU A 194 -1.64 -17.94 -22.52
N GLU A 195 -2.85 -18.14 -22.02
CA GLU A 195 -4.05 -17.48 -22.49
C GLU A 195 -4.66 -16.60 -21.39
N ILE A 196 -5.09 -15.38 -21.75
CA ILE A 196 -5.72 -14.44 -20.82
C ILE A 196 -7.15 -14.17 -21.29
N LEU A 197 -8.12 -14.49 -20.45
CA LEU A 197 -9.56 -14.53 -20.76
C LEU A 197 -10.37 -13.76 -19.70
N THR A 198 -11.61 -13.42 -20.05
CA THR A 198 -12.66 -13.02 -19.10
C THR A 198 -13.39 -14.27 -18.57
N PRO A 199 -14.06 -14.20 -17.40
CA PRO A 199 -14.90 -15.30 -16.91
C PRO A 199 -15.97 -15.72 -17.93
N GLU A 200 -16.59 -14.76 -18.61
CA GLU A 200 -17.61 -14.98 -19.63
C GLU A 200 -17.05 -15.78 -20.82
N ARG A 201 -15.88 -15.41 -21.32
CA ARG A 201 -15.25 -16.09 -22.45
C ARG A 201 -14.77 -17.50 -22.09
N LEU A 202 -14.19 -17.68 -20.91
CA LEU A 202 -13.78 -19.02 -20.47
C LEU A 202 -15.02 -19.93 -20.27
N MET A 203 -16.09 -19.43 -19.66
CA MET A 203 -17.34 -20.17 -19.56
C MET A 203 -17.92 -20.52 -20.94
N HIS A 204 -17.85 -19.61 -21.92
CA HIS A 204 -18.29 -19.89 -23.28
C HIS A 204 -17.50 -21.05 -23.90
N ALA A 205 -16.17 -20.99 -23.85
CA ALA A 205 -15.29 -22.04 -24.36
C ALA A 205 -15.54 -23.39 -23.68
N LEU A 206 -15.70 -23.41 -22.35
CA LEU A 206 -16.02 -24.62 -21.58
C LEU A 206 -17.36 -25.25 -21.96
N ARG A 207 -18.37 -24.43 -22.33
CA ARG A 207 -19.67 -24.94 -22.77
C ARG A 207 -19.65 -25.48 -24.19
N HIS A 208 -18.76 -24.96 -25.04
CA HIS A 208 -18.63 -25.38 -26.42
C HIS A 208 -17.79 -26.66 -26.54
N ASP A 209 -16.55 -26.66 -26.04
CA ASP A 209 -15.68 -27.84 -26.00
C ASP A 209 -14.82 -27.83 -24.73
N PRO A 210 -15.27 -28.49 -23.65
CA PRO A 210 -14.55 -28.52 -22.38
C PRO A 210 -13.23 -29.31 -22.45
N VAL A 211 -13.21 -30.39 -23.25
CA VAL A 211 -12.05 -31.26 -23.39
C VAL A 211 -10.93 -30.49 -24.07
N GLN A 212 -11.23 -29.83 -25.18
CA GLN A 212 -10.25 -28.99 -25.88
C GLN A 212 -9.83 -27.78 -25.05
N THR A 213 -10.79 -27.11 -24.39
CA THR A 213 -10.51 -25.91 -23.60
C THR A 213 -9.53 -26.18 -22.46
N LEU A 214 -9.68 -27.31 -21.76
CA LEU A 214 -8.83 -27.72 -20.65
C LEU A 214 -7.66 -28.61 -21.06
N GLN A 215 -7.51 -28.91 -22.36
CA GLN A 215 -6.41 -29.72 -22.87
C GLN A 215 -5.06 -29.08 -22.52
N ASP A 216 -4.20 -29.88 -21.88
CA ASP A 216 -2.85 -29.52 -21.42
C ASP A 216 -2.80 -28.33 -20.46
N VAL A 217 -3.93 -27.90 -19.89
CA VAL A 217 -3.97 -26.81 -18.91
C VAL A 217 -3.49 -27.34 -17.55
N GLY A 218 -2.33 -26.84 -17.10
CA GLY A 218 -1.75 -27.22 -15.81
C GLY A 218 -2.10 -26.26 -14.67
N LEU A 219 -2.50 -25.03 -15.00
CA LEU A 219 -2.78 -23.97 -14.02
C LEU A 219 -3.85 -23.01 -14.54
N ILE A 220 -4.80 -22.68 -13.67
CA ILE A 220 -5.73 -21.57 -13.84
C ILE A 220 -5.47 -20.55 -12.72
N VAL A 221 -5.26 -19.30 -13.10
CA VAL A 221 -5.13 -18.16 -12.18
C VAL A 221 -6.37 -17.30 -12.31
N ILE A 222 -7.03 -16.99 -11.20
CA ILE A 222 -8.25 -16.17 -11.19
C ILE A 222 -7.96 -14.89 -10.44
N ASP A 223 -8.05 -13.78 -11.16
CA ASP A 223 -7.90 -12.46 -10.57
C ASP A 223 -9.24 -11.92 -10.05
N GLU A 224 -9.17 -11.17 -8.96
CA GLU A 224 -10.32 -10.63 -8.25
C GLU A 224 -11.42 -11.66 -7.93
N ALA A 225 -11.02 -12.81 -7.37
CA ALA A 225 -11.92 -13.86 -6.92
C ALA A 225 -12.98 -13.40 -5.89
N HIS A 226 -12.81 -12.22 -5.28
CA HIS A 226 -13.87 -11.58 -4.49
C HIS A 226 -15.17 -11.33 -5.27
N GLN A 227 -15.13 -11.34 -6.60
CA GLN A 227 -16.32 -11.25 -7.44
C GLN A 227 -17.25 -12.45 -7.29
N MET A 228 -16.78 -13.59 -6.73
CA MET A 228 -17.64 -14.70 -6.33
C MET A 228 -18.75 -14.29 -5.35
N ALA A 229 -18.53 -13.23 -4.55
CA ALA A 229 -19.52 -12.72 -3.61
C ALA A 229 -20.59 -11.80 -4.25
N GLN A 230 -20.55 -11.57 -5.57
CA GLN A 230 -21.51 -10.74 -6.30
C GLN A 230 -22.60 -11.63 -6.94
N ASP A 231 -23.82 -11.12 -7.12
CA ASP A 231 -24.96 -11.92 -7.59
C ASP A 231 -24.71 -12.66 -8.94
N ARG A 232 -24.91 -11.98 -10.07
CA ARG A 232 -24.87 -12.64 -11.39
C ARG A 232 -23.46 -13.06 -11.80
N ARG A 233 -22.45 -12.24 -11.47
CA ARG A 233 -21.05 -12.51 -11.82
C ARG A 233 -20.43 -13.58 -10.91
N GLY A 234 -20.84 -13.65 -9.65
CA GLY A 234 -20.37 -14.68 -8.74
C GLY A 234 -20.87 -16.05 -9.13
N PHE A 235 -22.16 -16.18 -9.50
CA PHE A 235 -22.69 -17.45 -10.01
C PHE A 235 -21.95 -17.95 -11.25
N LEU A 236 -21.64 -17.04 -12.19
CA LEU A 236 -20.84 -17.37 -13.38
C LEU A 236 -19.46 -17.90 -13.00
N LEU A 237 -18.75 -17.19 -12.12
CA LEU A 237 -17.39 -17.51 -11.70
C LEU A 237 -17.34 -18.82 -10.89
N GLU A 238 -18.28 -19.01 -9.97
CA GLU A 238 -18.42 -20.23 -9.19
C GLU A 238 -18.70 -21.44 -10.09
N GLY A 239 -19.67 -21.33 -10.99
CA GLY A 239 -20.00 -22.40 -11.94
C GLY A 239 -18.84 -22.74 -12.87
N MET A 240 -18.08 -21.73 -13.33
CA MET A 240 -16.90 -21.91 -14.17
C MET A 240 -15.83 -22.73 -13.45
N LEU A 241 -15.55 -22.36 -12.20
CA LEU A 241 -14.55 -23.02 -11.38
C LEU A 241 -14.97 -24.44 -10.98
N ALA A 242 -16.23 -24.64 -10.60
CA ALA A 242 -16.77 -25.96 -10.32
C ALA A 242 -16.59 -26.89 -11.53
N TYR A 243 -16.85 -26.37 -12.74
CA TYR A 243 -16.63 -27.11 -13.98
C TYR A 243 -15.15 -27.52 -14.17
N CYS A 244 -14.21 -26.61 -13.95
CA CYS A 244 -12.78 -26.90 -14.04
C CYS A 244 -12.31 -27.90 -12.95
N GLN A 245 -12.92 -27.90 -11.77
CA GLN A 245 -12.54 -28.79 -10.65
C GLN A 245 -12.96 -30.24 -10.87
N VAL A 246 -14.10 -30.48 -11.52
CA VAL A 246 -14.60 -31.85 -11.78
C VAL A 246 -13.96 -32.50 -13.01
N HIS A 247 -13.13 -31.76 -13.75
CA HIS A 247 -12.41 -32.30 -14.90
C HIS A 247 -11.43 -33.40 -14.44
N PRO A 248 -11.32 -34.56 -15.14
CA PRO A 248 -10.45 -35.67 -14.71
C PRO A 248 -8.97 -35.27 -14.56
N ALA A 249 -8.51 -34.36 -15.43
CA ALA A 249 -7.20 -33.73 -15.32
C ALA A 249 -7.38 -32.29 -14.81
N ALA A 250 -7.97 -32.12 -13.62
CA ALA A 250 -8.26 -30.81 -13.07
C ALA A 250 -6.97 -30.00 -12.90
N PRO A 251 -6.89 -28.78 -13.47
CA PRO A 251 -5.71 -27.94 -13.31
C PRO A 251 -5.52 -27.49 -11.87
N ARG A 252 -4.30 -27.04 -11.56
CA ARG A 252 -4.04 -26.29 -10.32
C ARG A 252 -4.81 -24.97 -10.37
N MET A 253 -5.27 -24.47 -9.24
CA MET A 253 -6.04 -23.22 -9.15
C MET A 253 -5.41 -22.26 -8.15
N VAL A 254 -5.14 -21.04 -8.60
CA VAL A 254 -4.65 -19.95 -7.75
C VAL A 254 -5.61 -18.77 -7.86
N LEU A 255 -6.30 -18.47 -6.77
CA LEU A 255 -7.27 -17.38 -6.68
C LEU A 255 -6.58 -16.18 -6.04
N LEU A 256 -6.65 -15.02 -6.67
CA LEU A 256 -6.18 -13.75 -6.13
C LEU A 256 -7.39 -12.92 -5.72
N SER A 257 -7.35 -12.35 -4.53
CA SER A 257 -8.47 -11.60 -4.01
C SER A 257 -8.04 -10.41 -3.17
N ALA A 258 -8.86 -9.36 -3.19
CA ALA A 258 -8.74 -8.28 -2.21
C ALA A 258 -8.98 -8.84 -0.81
N ALA A 259 -8.48 -8.18 0.22
CA ALA A 259 -8.73 -8.62 1.60
C ALA A 259 -10.25 -8.73 1.84
N ILE A 260 -10.78 -9.96 1.89
CA ILE A 260 -12.20 -10.23 2.15
C ILE A 260 -12.37 -10.82 3.55
N GLY A 261 -13.49 -10.47 4.20
CA GLY A 261 -13.90 -11.07 5.47
C GLY A 261 -14.31 -12.55 5.37
N ASN A 262 -14.74 -13.05 4.19
CA ASN A 262 -15.21 -14.44 4.01
C ASN A 262 -14.13 -15.40 3.47
N ARG A 263 -12.84 -15.09 3.63
CA ARG A 263 -11.73 -15.88 3.08
C ARG A 263 -11.77 -17.36 3.48
N ALA A 264 -12.20 -17.67 4.71
CA ALA A 264 -12.29 -19.03 5.21
C ALA A 264 -13.32 -19.85 4.44
N ALA A 265 -14.49 -19.27 4.13
CA ALA A 265 -15.51 -19.92 3.32
C ALA A 265 -15.02 -20.20 1.90
N LEU A 266 -14.29 -19.26 1.29
CA LEU A 266 -13.68 -19.47 -0.03
C LEU A 266 -12.60 -20.56 0.01
N ALA A 267 -11.81 -20.63 1.08
CA ALA A 267 -10.79 -21.65 1.25
C ALA A 267 -11.39 -23.05 1.38
N THR A 268 -12.40 -23.20 2.23
CA THR A 268 -13.15 -24.45 2.39
C THR A 268 -13.85 -24.87 1.10
N TRP A 269 -14.43 -23.92 0.36
CA TRP A 269 -15.03 -24.23 -0.94
C TRP A 269 -13.98 -24.66 -1.98
N LEU A 270 -12.79 -24.05 -1.98
CA LEU A 270 -11.73 -24.34 -2.96
C LEU A 270 -11.03 -25.68 -2.69
N ALA A 271 -10.86 -26.04 -1.41
CA ALA A 271 -10.21 -27.26 -0.96
C ALA A 271 -10.78 -27.70 0.40
N PRO A 272 -11.92 -28.43 0.41
CA PRO A 272 -12.60 -28.79 1.66
C PRO A 272 -11.78 -29.72 2.56
N ASP A 273 -10.87 -30.49 1.97
CA ASP A 273 -10.05 -31.48 2.67
C ASP A 273 -8.73 -30.91 3.22
N LEU A 274 -8.46 -29.62 3.01
CA LEU A 274 -7.22 -28.96 3.44
C LEU A 274 -7.49 -27.94 4.55
N ALA A 275 -6.53 -27.82 5.47
CA ALA A 275 -6.56 -26.78 6.48
C ALA A 275 -6.44 -25.39 5.84
N GLU A 276 -7.13 -24.38 6.39
CA GLU A 276 -7.14 -23.00 5.86
C GLU A 276 -5.71 -22.48 5.62
N GLY A 277 -4.78 -22.71 6.55
CA GLY A 277 -3.39 -22.23 6.43
C GLY A 277 -2.58 -22.87 5.30
N HIS A 278 -3.03 -23.98 4.72
CA HIS A 278 -2.38 -24.63 3.57
C HIS A 278 -2.94 -24.13 2.23
N VAL A 279 -4.04 -23.37 2.27
CA VAL A 279 -4.72 -22.85 1.08
C VAL A 279 -4.60 -21.34 1.04
N VAL A 280 -4.76 -20.66 2.16
CA VAL A 280 -4.88 -19.21 2.24
C VAL A 280 -3.56 -18.57 2.63
N PHE A 281 -3.06 -17.71 1.75
CA PHE A 281 -2.10 -16.68 2.10
C PHE A 281 -2.83 -15.36 2.33
N SER A 282 -2.56 -14.71 3.46
CA SER A 282 -3.04 -13.35 3.71
C SER A 282 -1.99 -12.50 4.39
N ASP A 283 -2.00 -11.21 4.06
CA ASP A 283 -1.09 -10.23 4.61
C ASP A 283 -1.75 -8.86 4.55
N ASP A 284 -1.49 -7.99 5.53
CA ASP A 284 -2.10 -6.67 5.68
C ASP A 284 -1.23 -5.52 5.13
N TRP A 285 -0.04 -5.83 4.60
CA TRP A 285 0.90 -4.86 4.05
C TRP A 285 0.34 -4.12 2.82
N ARG A 286 0.69 -2.84 2.67
CA ARG A 286 0.21 -1.96 1.58
C ARG A 286 1.33 -1.11 0.97
N GLY A 287 1.24 -0.87 -0.35
CA GLY A 287 2.31 -0.36 -1.21
C GLY A 287 2.73 1.11 -1.07
N PRO A 288 1.85 2.10 -0.82
CA PRO A 288 2.30 3.46 -0.51
C PRO A 288 2.12 3.81 0.96
N ARG A 289 3.19 4.35 1.57
CA ARG A 289 3.18 5.02 2.88
C ARG A 289 2.38 6.32 2.77
N ARG A 290 1.05 6.25 2.89
CA ARG A 290 0.22 7.47 2.98
C ARG A 290 0.44 8.12 4.34
N LEU A 291 1.28 9.14 4.36
CA LEU A 291 1.42 10.02 5.50
C LEU A 291 0.28 11.05 5.48
N HIS A 292 -0.63 10.97 6.45
CA HIS A 292 -1.62 12.03 6.65
C HIS A 292 -1.00 13.10 7.54
N GLY A 293 -0.91 14.33 7.05
CA GLY A 293 -0.42 15.48 7.80
C GLY A 293 -1.56 16.45 8.11
N MET A 294 -1.69 16.86 9.36
CA MET A 294 -2.56 17.96 9.76
C MET A 294 -1.70 19.11 10.29
N LEU A 295 -1.85 20.29 9.68
CA LEU A 295 -1.17 21.51 10.10
C LEU A 295 -2.18 22.40 10.84
N SER A 296 -1.90 22.70 12.10
CA SER A 296 -2.79 23.50 12.96
C SER A 296 -2.01 24.57 13.72
N PRO A 297 -2.59 25.76 13.95
CA PRO A 297 -1.95 26.76 14.81
C PRO A 297 -1.91 26.27 16.26
N LYS A 298 -0.78 26.48 16.93
CA LYS A 298 -0.60 26.24 18.37
C LYS A 298 -0.30 27.57 19.05
N TYR A 299 -1.23 28.03 19.88
CA TYR A 299 -1.06 29.23 20.70
C TYR A 299 -0.14 28.94 21.89
N ILE A 300 0.93 29.70 22.03
CA ILE A 300 1.89 29.57 23.13
C ILE A 300 1.39 30.45 24.28
N SER A 301 0.44 29.93 25.06
CA SER A 301 -0.21 30.67 26.14
C SER A 301 0.73 31.08 27.28
N ALA A 302 1.86 30.39 27.45
CA ALA A 302 2.90 30.73 28.42
C ALA A 302 3.51 32.12 28.17
N ASP A 303 3.56 32.55 26.90
CA ASP A 303 4.23 33.78 26.47
C ASP A 303 3.22 34.89 26.12
N VAL A 304 2.02 34.84 26.71
CA VAL A 304 0.98 35.84 26.43
C VAL A 304 1.38 37.20 26.99
N VAL A 305 1.37 38.22 26.11
CA VAL A 305 1.54 39.62 26.50
C VAL A 305 0.18 40.28 26.62
N ARG A 306 -0.19 40.69 27.84
CA ARG A 306 -1.45 41.40 28.11
C ARG A 306 -1.20 42.90 28.16
N THR A 307 -1.84 43.65 27.27
CA THR A 307 -1.77 45.11 27.25
C THR A 307 -3.12 45.73 27.59
N PRO A 308 -3.20 46.63 28.59
CA PRO A 308 -4.44 47.33 28.90
C PRO A 308 -4.79 48.32 27.77
N ARG A 309 -6.07 48.41 27.43
CA ARG A 309 -6.62 49.33 26.41
C ARG A 309 -7.80 50.09 26.99
N LYS A 310 -7.95 51.36 26.60
CA LYS A 310 -9.19 52.11 26.88
C LYS A 310 -10.34 51.52 26.07
N ALA A 311 -11.42 51.15 26.73
CA ALA A 311 -12.65 50.71 26.09
C ALA A 311 -13.19 51.81 25.17
N SER A 312 -13.74 51.42 24.02
CA SER A 312 -14.40 52.34 23.08
C SER A 312 -15.77 51.80 22.70
N LYS A 313 -16.62 52.66 22.12
CA LYS A 313 -17.99 52.31 21.71
C LYS A 313 -18.07 51.09 20.77
N ASN A 314 -17.02 50.85 19.98
CA ASN A 314 -16.94 49.74 19.03
C ASN A 314 -16.11 48.54 19.54
N HIS A 315 -15.31 48.73 20.59
CA HIS A 315 -14.45 47.68 21.18
C HIS A 315 -14.50 47.77 22.71
N PRO A 316 -15.40 47.01 23.36
CA PRO A 316 -15.61 47.09 24.81
C PRO A 316 -14.55 46.33 25.63
N GLY A 317 -13.64 45.59 25.01
CA GLY A 317 -12.55 44.89 25.69
C GLY A 317 -11.53 45.86 26.31
N THR A 318 -11.20 45.65 27.58
CA THR A 318 -10.24 46.50 28.34
C THR A 318 -8.82 45.95 28.36
N THR A 319 -8.62 44.71 27.90
CA THR A 319 -7.31 44.08 27.80
C THR A 319 -7.15 43.42 26.44
N ARG A 320 -6.03 43.66 25.78
CA ARG A 320 -5.61 42.94 24.56
C ARG A 320 -4.58 41.89 24.94
N ALA A 321 -4.87 40.62 24.69
CA ALA A 321 -3.95 39.51 24.88
C ALA A 321 -3.28 39.19 23.55
N THR A 322 -1.97 39.38 23.44
CA THR A 322 -1.18 39.03 22.26
C THR A 322 -0.42 37.75 22.54
N VAL A 323 -0.73 36.69 21.78
CA VAL A 323 -0.23 35.34 22.01
C VAL A 323 0.67 34.92 20.84
N PRO A 324 1.92 34.50 21.08
CA PRO A 324 2.75 33.90 20.05
C PRO A 324 2.10 32.63 19.47
N VAL A 325 2.21 32.46 18.17
CA VAL A 325 1.65 31.32 17.42
C VAL A 325 2.79 30.54 16.80
N ALA A 326 2.87 29.26 17.13
CA ALA A 326 3.66 28.28 16.40
C ALA A 326 2.75 27.46 15.50
N MET A 327 3.33 26.74 14.54
CA MET A 327 2.60 25.76 13.75
C MET A 327 2.90 24.36 14.30
N ARG A 328 1.82 23.61 14.55
CA ARG A 328 1.90 22.19 14.91
C ARG A 328 1.53 21.36 13.70
N MET A 329 2.47 20.52 13.28
CA MET A 329 2.26 19.51 12.27
C MET A 329 2.14 18.14 12.93
N SER A 330 0.97 17.53 12.82
CA SER A 330 0.71 16.16 13.28
C SER A 330 0.79 15.23 12.07
N LEU A 331 1.77 14.34 12.04
CA LEU A 331 2.02 13.39 10.97
C LEU A 331 1.60 11.99 11.38
N ARG A 332 0.81 11.31 10.54
CA ARG A 332 0.34 9.94 10.79
C ARG A 332 0.71 9.01 9.64
N PRO A 333 1.70 8.12 9.80
CA PRO A 333 2.21 7.24 8.74
C PRO A 333 1.21 6.20 8.21
N THR A 334 0.25 5.76 9.03
CA THR A 334 -0.82 4.80 8.70
C THR A 334 -2.01 4.97 9.65
N ALA A 335 -3.21 4.52 9.24
CA ALA A 335 -4.45 4.63 10.02
C ALA A 335 -4.46 3.91 11.38
N THR A 336 -3.38 3.21 11.75
CA THR A 336 -3.22 2.47 13.01
C THR A 336 -2.04 2.96 13.86
N ALA A 337 -1.13 3.78 13.31
CA ALA A 337 0.00 4.32 14.07
C ALA A 337 -0.39 5.57 14.90
N ARG A 338 0.30 5.76 16.04
CA ARG A 338 0.23 7.01 16.84
C ARG A 338 0.81 8.17 16.02
N PRO A 339 0.17 9.35 16.00
CA PRO A 339 0.72 10.52 15.32
C PRO A 339 2.05 10.96 15.92
N THR A 340 2.99 11.38 15.07
CA THR A 340 4.20 12.11 15.47
C THR A 340 3.92 13.60 15.33
N GLU A 341 4.23 14.38 16.37
CA GLU A 341 4.04 15.83 16.34
C GLU A 341 5.37 16.56 16.15
N LEU A 342 5.35 17.57 15.29
CA LEU A 342 6.42 18.54 15.11
C LEU A 342 5.85 19.93 15.36
N VAL A 343 6.52 20.73 16.19
CA VAL A 343 6.12 22.10 16.49
C VAL A 343 7.26 23.02 16.05
N THR A 344 6.93 24.03 15.24
CA THR A 344 7.90 25.05 14.84
C THR A 344 8.25 25.95 16.03
N GLY A 345 9.30 26.78 15.88
CA GLY A 345 9.43 27.97 16.71
C GLY A 345 8.24 28.93 16.52
N PRO A 346 8.13 30.00 17.33
CA PRO A 346 7.14 31.05 17.14
C PRO A 346 7.27 31.66 15.73
N LEU A 347 6.17 31.70 14.98
CA LEU A 347 6.13 32.23 13.61
C LEU A 347 5.47 33.61 13.52
N GLY A 348 4.74 34.01 14.56
CA GLY A 348 4.07 35.29 14.63
C GLY A 348 3.24 35.41 15.91
N THR A 349 2.39 36.43 15.98
CA THR A 349 1.52 36.65 17.13
C THR A 349 0.08 36.86 16.70
N ARG A 350 -0.88 36.35 17.46
CA ARG A 350 -2.31 36.64 17.29
C ARG A 350 -2.83 37.42 18.50
N SER A 351 -3.60 38.47 18.26
CA SER A 351 -4.24 39.24 19.33
C SER A 351 -5.68 38.79 19.55
N PHE A 352 -6.07 38.72 20.81
CA PHE A 352 -7.42 38.48 21.29
C PHE A 352 -7.85 39.65 22.20
N GLU A 353 -9.14 39.98 22.19
CA GLU A 353 -9.71 40.96 23.12
C GLU A 353 -10.31 40.20 24.32
N GLU A 354 -9.82 40.51 25.51
CA GLU A 354 -10.39 39.97 26.76
C GLU A 354 -11.61 40.83 27.11
N TYR A 355 -12.79 40.22 27.06
CA TYR A 355 -14.02 40.88 27.50
C TYR A 355 -14.23 40.57 28.97
N ARG A 356 -14.27 41.60 29.82
CA ARG A 356 -14.75 41.43 31.20
C ARG A 356 -16.27 41.29 31.15
N SER A 357 -16.78 40.13 31.53
CA SER A 357 -18.20 39.95 31.82
C SER A 357 -18.51 40.74 33.11
N PHE A 358 -19.42 41.71 32.99
CA PHE A 358 -19.96 42.70 33.95
C PHE A 358 -19.76 42.54 35.47
N ASP A 359 -19.89 43.67 36.19
CA ASP A 359 -19.93 43.74 37.66
C ASP A 359 -20.92 42.74 38.29
N PRO A 360 -20.64 42.29 39.54
CA PRO A 360 -21.45 41.28 40.22
C PRO A 360 -22.93 41.67 40.29
N ALA A 361 -23.79 40.66 40.20
CA ALA A 361 -25.23 40.85 40.24
C ALA A 361 -25.68 41.55 41.54
N CYS A 362 -26.74 42.37 41.46
CA CYS A 362 -27.31 43.05 42.62
C CYS A 362 -27.55 42.06 43.76
N SER A 363 -27.07 42.35 44.98
CA SER A 363 -27.20 41.44 46.12
C SER A 363 -28.65 41.18 46.54
N ALA A 364 -29.58 42.10 46.23
CA ALA A 364 -30.99 41.98 46.57
C ALA A 364 -31.80 41.19 45.52
N CYS A 365 -31.67 41.51 44.23
CA CYS A 365 -32.48 40.88 43.17
C CYS A 365 -31.72 39.87 42.30
N ARG A 366 -30.40 39.74 42.48
CA ARG A 366 -29.49 38.85 41.72
C ARG A 366 -29.49 39.05 40.20
N VAL A 367 -29.95 40.20 39.72
CA VAL A 367 -29.88 40.58 38.30
C VAL A 367 -28.63 41.46 38.07
N PRO A 368 -27.78 41.17 37.05
CA PRO A 368 -26.65 42.04 36.70
C PRO A 368 -27.14 43.37 36.11
N HIS A 369 -26.53 44.50 36.52
CA HIS A 369 -26.90 45.82 36.03
C HIS A 369 -26.38 46.04 34.59
N CYS A 370 -27.23 46.62 33.74
CA CYS A 370 -26.82 47.03 32.39
C CYS A 370 -25.90 48.27 32.49
N PRO A 371 -24.71 48.28 31.88
CA PRO A 371 -23.74 49.37 32.00
C PRO A 371 -24.15 50.67 31.30
N GLU A 372 -25.17 50.65 30.43
CA GLU A 372 -25.62 51.84 29.69
C GLU A 372 -26.79 52.58 30.36
N CYS A 373 -27.72 51.86 31.03
CA CYS A 373 -28.93 52.47 31.60
C CYS A 373 -29.18 52.13 33.07
N GLY A 374 -28.46 51.17 33.65
CA GLY A 374 -28.48 50.84 35.07
C GLY A 374 -29.81 50.32 35.66
N ARG A 375 -30.85 50.02 34.86
CA ARG A 375 -32.22 49.84 35.44
C ARG A 375 -32.97 48.51 35.29
N CYS A 376 -32.88 47.66 34.24
CA CYS A 376 -33.37 46.25 34.28
C CYS A 376 -33.36 45.47 32.94
N ALA A 377 -33.40 44.14 33.07
CA ALA A 377 -34.08 43.09 32.28
C ALA A 377 -34.07 43.14 30.73
N CYS A 378 -32.91 42.97 30.11
CA CYS A 378 -32.83 42.61 28.69
C CYS A 378 -32.91 41.07 28.50
N THR A 379 -33.59 40.62 27.44
CA THR A 379 -33.72 39.20 27.07
C THR A 379 -32.35 38.59 26.73
N SER A 380 -31.93 37.65 27.59
CA SER A 380 -30.86 36.67 27.46
C SER A 380 -29.84 36.87 26.31
N ARG A 381 -28.66 37.38 26.63
CA ARG A 381 -27.44 36.98 25.91
C ARG A 381 -26.92 35.70 26.55
N VAL A 382 -26.67 34.66 25.76
CA VAL A 382 -26.17 33.36 26.23
C VAL A 382 -24.83 33.58 26.95
N ASN A 383 -24.63 32.94 28.11
CA ASN A 383 -23.40 33.06 28.92
C ASN A 383 -22.18 32.48 28.17
N GLU A 384 -21.58 33.20 27.24
CA GLU A 384 -20.37 32.70 26.58
C GLU A 384 -19.19 32.64 27.58
N ARG A 385 -18.55 31.48 27.69
CA ARG A 385 -17.30 31.30 28.46
C ARG A 385 -16.12 31.42 27.50
N LEU A 386 -15.08 32.15 27.90
CA LEU A 386 -13.82 32.24 27.16
C LEU A 386 -12.97 31.01 27.50
N CYS A 387 -12.63 30.21 26.50
CA CYS A 387 -11.73 29.08 26.73
C CYS A 387 -10.28 29.56 26.92
N PRO A 388 -9.57 29.21 28.00
CA PRO A 388 -8.16 29.56 28.21
C PRO A 388 -7.21 28.77 27.31
N GLY A 389 -7.70 27.77 26.57
CA GLY A 389 -6.92 27.00 25.58
C GLY A 389 -6.88 27.68 24.21
N CYS A 390 -8.04 28.00 23.62
CA CYS A 390 -8.12 28.61 22.28
C CYS A 390 -8.41 30.12 22.27
N PHE A 391 -8.74 30.72 23.42
CA PHE A 391 -9.14 32.12 23.55
C PHE A 391 -10.35 32.53 22.68
N ILE A 392 -11.21 31.56 22.34
CA ILE A 392 -12.49 31.78 21.66
C ILE A 392 -13.61 31.70 22.70
N LYS A 393 -14.62 32.56 22.54
CA LYS A 393 -15.86 32.50 23.31
C LYS A 393 -16.75 31.41 22.76
N HIS A 394 -17.14 30.47 23.60
CA HIS A 394 -18.10 29.43 23.25
C HIS A 394 -19.30 29.47 24.20
N PRO A 395 -20.48 29.01 23.78
CA PRO A 395 -21.61 28.84 24.69
C PRO A 395 -21.25 27.90 25.86
N PRO A 396 -21.91 28.00 27.04
CA PRO A 396 -21.58 27.18 28.20
C PRO A 396 -21.59 25.68 27.91
N ALA A 397 -22.45 25.23 27.00
CA ALA A 397 -22.57 23.83 26.59
C ALA A 397 -21.29 23.27 25.92
N MET A 398 -20.40 24.13 25.45
CA MET A 398 -19.09 23.74 24.91
C MET A 398 -18.03 23.54 26.01
N PHE A 399 -18.41 23.67 27.28
CA PHE A 399 -17.55 23.39 28.42
C PHE A 399 -18.26 22.34 29.25
N ALA A 400 -17.59 21.21 29.48
CA ALA A 400 -18.05 20.25 30.48
C ALA A 400 -17.81 20.87 31.89
N ASP A 401 -17.24 20.10 32.82
CA ASP A 401 -16.96 20.55 34.19
C ASP A 401 -15.61 21.28 34.33
N GLY A 402 -14.90 21.52 33.22
CA GLY A 402 -13.59 22.18 33.19
C GLY A 402 -13.64 23.63 32.70
N ASP A 403 -12.49 24.30 32.79
CA ASP A 403 -12.32 25.68 32.28
C ASP A 403 -12.04 25.74 30.78
N ARG A 404 -11.71 24.61 30.13
CA ARG A 404 -11.44 24.52 28.70
C ARG A 404 -12.68 24.07 27.92
N CYS A 405 -12.83 24.55 26.68
CA CYS A 405 -13.90 24.06 25.81
C CYS A 405 -13.60 22.63 25.36
N LEU A 406 -14.60 21.91 24.88
CA LEU A 406 -14.49 20.53 24.42
C LEU A 406 -13.43 20.34 23.32
N ASP A 407 -13.16 21.38 22.51
CA ASP A 407 -12.12 21.33 21.47
C ASP A 407 -10.69 21.52 22.03
N CYS A 408 -10.57 22.05 23.26
CA CYS A 408 -9.30 22.33 23.94
C CYS A 408 -9.04 21.44 25.17
N SER A 409 -10.01 20.62 25.53
CA SER A 409 -9.94 19.61 26.58
C SER A 409 -9.44 18.31 25.95
#